data_AF-A0A1F9CR53-F1
#
_entry.id   AF-A0A1F9CR53-F1
#
_cell.length_a   1.000
_cell.length_b   1.000
_cell.length_c   1.000
_cell.angle_alpha   90.00
_cell.angle_beta   90.00
_cell.angle_gamma   90.00
#
_symmetry.space_group_name_H-M   'P 1'
#
loop_
_entity.id
_entity.type
_entity.pdbx_description
1 polymer ?
#
loop_
_entity_poly.entity_id
_entity_poly.type
_entity_poly.pdbx_seq_one_letter_code
_entity_poly.pdbx_strand_id
1 'polypeptide(L)'
;MTILLTPEEVKEIHDKVEEAYRVLKDPRSQREYDLMIRGEGEMTAVPAPSPIVARQVLSPQQIGEALGGNEVHWSGESLCKIRRYLSLEIDEVAVETKIGKHNLQAIEEEDVKALPAPVYLKGFLRGYARALGLDQKQVTDEYLAGIMGKGYKRE
;
A
#
# COMPACT_ATOMS: atom_id res chain seq x y z
N MET A 1 -29.61 17.23 29.29
CA MET A 1 -29.18 16.76 27.96
C MET A 1 -29.63 15.31 27.87
N THR A 2 -30.77 15.09 27.24
CA THR A 2 -31.56 13.85 27.35
C THR A 2 -30.92 12.77 26.49
N ILE A 3 -30.35 11.74 27.14
CA ILE A 3 -29.91 10.53 26.46
C ILE A 3 -31.19 9.75 26.15
N LEU A 4 -31.50 9.58 24.86
CA LEU A 4 -32.70 8.92 24.31
C LEU A 4 -32.73 7.39 24.51
N LEU A 5 -31.90 6.87 25.42
CA LEU A 5 -31.72 5.45 25.66
C LEU A 5 -31.78 5.19 27.17
N THR A 6 -32.62 4.27 27.57
CA THR A 6 -32.70 3.74 28.93
C THR A 6 -31.40 3.02 29.31
N PRO A 7 -31.06 2.94 30.60
CA PRO A 7 -29.87 2.18 31.06
C PRO A 7 -29.86 0.73 30.55
N GLU A 8 -31.04 0.12 30.39
CA GLU A 8 -31.25 -1.21 29.85
C GLU A 8 -30.92 -1.28 28.35
N GLU A 9 -31.37 -0.31 27.54
CA GLU A 9 -31.03 -0.24 26.11
C GLU A 9 -29.54 0.01 25.88
N VAL A 10 -28.90 0.83 26.71
CA VAL A 10 -27.45 1.05 26.66
C VAL A 10 -26.69 -0.24 26.94
N LYS A 11 -27.14 -1.03 27.92
CA LYS A 11 -26.55 -2.32 28.26
C LYS A 11 -26.73 -3.34 27.13
N GLU A 12 -27.92 -3.42 26.52
CA GLU A 12 -28.14 -4.29 25.35
C GLU A 12 -27.24 -3.94 24.17
N ILE A 13 -27.05 -2.64 23.89
CA ILE A 13 -26.17 -2.20 22.80
C ILE A 13 -24.72 -2.58 23.12
N HIS A 14 -24.27 -2.35 24.36
CA HIS A 14 -22.93 -2.71 24.81
C HIS A 14 -22.69 -4.22 24.70
N ASP A 15 -23.65 -5.03 25.15
CA ASP A 15 -23.57 -6.50 25.09
C ASP A 15 -23.54 -7.00 23.65
N LYS A 16 -24.35 -6.42 22.74
CA LYS A 16 -24.30 -6.72 21.30
C LYS A 16 -22.97 -6.34 20.65
N VAL A 17 -22.36 -5.23 21.08
CA VAL A 17 -21.04 -4.80 20.58
C VAL A 17 -19.93 -5.74 21.07
N GLU A 18 -19.96 -6.15 22.33
CA GLU A 18 -19.02 -7.13 22.90
C GLU A 18 -19.20 -8.53 22.28
N GLU A 19 -20.43 -8.95 22.03
CA GLU A 19 -20.75 -10.19 21.31
C GLU A 19 -20.17 -10.16 19.89
N ALA A 20 -20.41 -9.07 19.14
CA ALA A 20 -19.83 -8.86 17.82
C ALA A 20 -18.30 -8.83 17.86
N TYR A 21 -17.70 -8.22 18.89
CA TYR A 21 -16.27 -8.19 19.10
C TYR A 21 -15.71 -9.58 19.41
N ARG A 22 -16.40 -10.42 20.19
CA ARG A 22 -16.03 -11.83 20.43
C ARG A 22 -16.11 -12.68 19.16
N VAL A 23 -17.15 -12.50 18.34
CA VAL A 23 -17.34 -13.23 17.06
C VAL A 23 -16.24 -12.87 16.06
N LEU A 24 -15.79 -11.61 16.04
CA LEU A 24 -14.69 -11.13 15.19
C LEU A 24 -13.30 -11.56 15.67
N LYS A 25 -13.15 -12.00 16.93
CA LYS A 25 -11.84 -12.17 17.59
C LYS A 25 -11.39 -13.63 17.75
N ASP A 26 -11.94 -14.61 17.03
CA ASP A 26 -11.36 -15.97 17.00
C ASP A 26 -11.44 -16.68 15.62
N PRO A 27 -10.34 -17.32 15.13
CA PRO A 27 -10.02 -17.55 13.73
C PRO A 27 -10.45 -18.94 13.23
N ARG A 28 -11.71 -19.07 12.79
CA ARG A 28 -12.18 -20.27 12.06
C ARG A 28 -12.12 -20.14 10.54
N SER A 29 -11.49 -19.10 10.03
CA SER A 29 -11.32 -18.89 8.58
C SER A 29 -10.15 -19.69 7.96
N GLN A 30 -9.40 -20.48 8.74
CA GLN A 30 -8.36 -21.38 8.22
C GLN A 30 -8.88 -22.78 7.88
N ARG A 31 -9.64 -23.45 8.77
CA ARG A 31 -10.09 -24.83 8.53
C ARG A 31 -11.12 -24.98 7.41
N GLU A 32 -12.03 -24.02 7.24
CA GLU A 32 -13.01 -24.02 6.15
C GLU A 32 -12.38 -23.65 4.80
N TYR A 33 -11.35 -22.80 4.83
CA TYR A 33 -10.51 -22.49 3.68
C TYR A 33 -9.67 -23.71 3.26
N ASP A 34 -9.05 -24.42 4.21
CA ASP A 34 -8.31 -25.67 3.96
C ASP A 34 -9.21 -26.81 3.41
N LEU A 35 -10.48 -26.84 3.80
CA LEU A 35 -11.50 -27.77 3.27
C LEU A 35 -11.98 -27.37 1.86
N MET A 36 -12.07 -26.07 1.55
CA MET A 36 -12.34 -25.56 0.20
C MET A 36 -11.16 -25.77 -0.75
N ILE A 37 -9.92 -25.62 -0.27
CA ILE A 37 -8.67 -25.84 -1.03
C ILE A 37 -8.52 -27.31 -1.45
N ARG A 38 -9.12 -28.25 -0.73
CA ARG A 38 -9.14 -29.68 -1.10
C ARG A 38 -10.18 -30.03 -2.16
N GLY A 39 -10.95 -29.08 -2.67
CA GLY A 39 -12.04 -29.33 -3.61
C GLY A 39 -11.60 -30.29 -4.71
N GLU A 40 -12.36 -31.38 -4.90
CA GLU A 40 -12.17 -32.39 -5.93
C GLU A 40 -12.41 -31.81 -7.36
N GLY A 41 -11.79 -30.67 -7.71
CA GLY A 41 -11.83 -30.02 -9.01
C GLY A 41 -11.09 -28.68 -9.06
N GLU A 42 -10.09 -28.58 -9.93
CA GLU A 42 -9.25 -27.40 -10.21
C GLU A 42 -10.04 -26.18 -10.71
N MET A 43 -9.75 -24.98 -10.17
CA MET A 43 -9.14 -23.86 -10.89
C MET A 43 -8.71 -22.75 -9.91
N THR A 44 -7.60 -22.07 -10.23
CA THR A 44 -6.73 -21.25 -9.38
C THR A 44 -7.45 -20.21 -8.49
N ALA A 45 -7.32 -20.38 -7.17
CA ALA A 45 -7.80 -19.45 -6.17
C ALA A 45 -7.00 -18.13 -6.22
N VAL A 46 -7.68 -17.01 -6.49
CA VAL A 46 -7.12 -15.68 -6.24
C VAL A 46 -7.17 -15.45 -4.72
N PRO A 47 -6.04 -15.18 -4.05
CA PRO A 47 -6.04 -14.99 -2.61
C PRO A 47 -6.83 -13.74 -2.25
N ALA A 48 -7.62 -13.81 -1.17
CA ALA A 48 -8.28 -12.64 -0.60
C ALA A 48 -7.22 -11.57 -0.26
N PRO A 49 -7.47 -10.27 -0.54
CA PRO A 49 -6.53 -9.23 -0.17
C PRO A 49 -6.42 -9.21 1.35
N SER A 50 -5.26 -9.64 1.84
CA SER A 50 -4.93 -9.50 3.25
C SER A 50 -5.08 -8.01 3.62
N PRO A 51 -5.67 -7.64 4.76
CA PRO A 51 -5.44 -6.30 5.29
C PRO A 51 -3.96 -6.24 5.67
N ILE A 52 -3.12 -5.68 4.78
CA ILE A 52 -1.67 -5.60 4.94
C ILE A 52 -1.38 -4.60 6.06
N VAL A 53 -1.27 -5.12 7.27
CA VAL A 53 -0.74 -4.40 8.43
C VAL A 53 0.72 -4.04 8.11
N ALA A 54 0.98 -2.73 7.92
CA ALA A 54 2.29 -2.09 7.83
C ALA A 54 3.38 -2.91 7.11
N ARG A 55 3.54 -2.71 5.79
CA ARG A 55 4.72 -3.22 5.06
C ARG A 55 5.98 -2.81 5.86
N GLN A 56 6.72 -3.80 6.37
CA GLN A 56 7.96 -3.54 7.10
C GLN A 56 8.91 -2.73 6.22
N VAL A 57 9.64 -1.79 6.83
CA VAL A 57 10.66 -1.02 6.12
C VAL A 57 11.68 -2.00 5.52
N LEU A 58 11.98 -1.86 4.23
CA LEU A 58 12.94 -2.71 3.55
C LEU A 58 14.33 -2.52 4.14
N SER A 59 15.03 -3.64 4.35
CA SER A 59 16.44 -3.58 4.75
C SER A 59 17.31 -3.10 3.60
N PRO A 60 18.48 -2.47 3.89
CA PRO A 60 19.44 -2.07 2.86
C PRO A 60 19.88 -3.22 1.94
N GLN A 61 19.93 -4.46 2.47
CA GLN A 61 20.26 -5.66 1.69
C GLN A 61 19.21 -5.95 0.63
N GLN A 62 17.92 -5.94 1.00
CA GLN A 62 16.81 -6.14 0.07
C GLN A 62 16.74 -5.04 -0.99
N ILE A 63 17.00 -3.78 -0.61
CA ILE A 63 17.08 -2.66 -1.55
C ILE A 63 18.23 -2.88 -2.55
N GLY A 64 19.41 -3.29 -2.08
CA GLY A 64 20.55 -3.60 -2.93
C GLY A 64 20.28 -4.76 -3.89
N GLU A 65 19.64 -5.83 -3.42
CA GLU A 65 19.23 -6.96 -4.26
C GLU A 65 18.23 -6.55 -5.35
N ALA A 66 17.25 -5.72 -5.00
CA ALA A 66 16.25 -5.23 -5.94
C ALA A 66 16.83 -4.32 -7.03
N LEU A 67 17.83 -3.50 -6.68
CA LEU A 67 18.42 -2.49 -7.57
C LEU A 67 19.66 -2.99 -8.32
N GLY A 68 20.32 -4.06 -7.85
CA GLY A 68 21.46 -4.68 -8.51
C GLY A 68 22.76 -3.88 -8.44
N GLY A 69 22.95 -3.02 -7.43
CA GLY A 69 24.12 -2.14 -7.33
C GLY A 69 24.36 -1.55 -5.92
N ASN A 70 25.54 -0.95 -5.73
CA ASN A 70 25.98 -0.37 -4.46
C ASN A 70 25.49 1.06 -4.23
N GLU A 71 25.07 1.78 -5.28
CA GLU A 71 24.61 3.17 -5.17
C GLU A 71 23.11 3.25 -5.43
N VAL A 72 22.37 3.67 -4.40
CA VAL A 72 20.91 3.79 -4.44
C VAL A 72 20.56 5.22 -4.79
N HIS A 73 19.87 5.39 -5.92
CA HIS A 73 19.27 6.65 -6.31
C HIS A 73 17.78 6.43 -6.53
N TRP A 74 16.92 7.20 -5.85
CA TRP A 74 15.47 7.04 -5.95
C TRP A 74 14.89 7.73 -7.20
N SER A 75 14.97 7.04 -8.34
CA SER A 75 14.28 7.40 -9.59
C SER A 75 13.00 6.58 -9.79
N GLY A 76 12.20 6.94 -10.80
CA GLY A 76 11.03 6.17 -11.23
C GLY A 76 11.38 4.72 -11.57
N GLU A 77 12.51 4.50 -12.25
CA GLU A 77 13.01 3.16 -12.56
C GLU A 77 13.32 2.36 -11.28
N SER A 78 13.97 2.99 -10.29
CA SER A 78 14.29 2.35 -9.01
C SER A 78 13.02 1.97 -8.25
N LEU A 79 12.01 2.84 -8.21
CA LEU A 79 10.72 2.56 -7.59
C LEU A 79 9.99 1.41 -8.29
N CYS A 80 10.02 1.37 -9.62
CA CYS A 80 9.47 0.28 -10.42
C CYS A 80 10.16 -1.06 -10.11
N LYS A 81 11.50 -1.08 -10.03
CA LYS A 81 12.29 -2.26 -9.68
C LYS A 81 11.94 -2.78 -8.29
N ILE A 82 11.87 -1.89 -7.29
CA ILE A 82 11.48 -2.25 -5.92
C ILE A 82 10.07 -2.83 -5.90
N ARG A 83 9.10 -2.18 -6.55
CA ARG A 83 7.72 -2.68 -6.63
C ARG A 83 7.66 -4.10 -7.20
N ARG A 84 8.37 -4.34 -8.31
CA ARG A 84 8.43 -5.65 -8.96
C ARG A 84 9.16 -6.70 -8.10
N TYR A 85 10.24 -6.32 -7.43
CA TYR A 85 10.94 -7.18 -6.47
C TYR A 85 10.01 -7.61 -5.34
N LEU A 86 9.14 -6.70 -4.89
CA LEU A 86 8.09 -6.98 -3.91
C LEU A 86 6.88 -7.75 -4.46
N SER A 87 6.91 -8.13 -5.75
CA SER A 87 5.82 -8.78 -6.48
C SER A 87 4.49 -8.03 -6.35
N LEU A 88 4.55 -6.70 -6.31
CA LEU A 88 3.39 -5.84 -6.23
C LEU A 88 2.93 -5.41 -7.63
N GLU A 89 1.67 -5.65 -7.93
CA GLU A 89 1.05 -5.08 -9.11
C GLU A 89 0.75 -3.59 -8.90
N ILE A 90 0.82 -2.81 -9.98
CA ILE A 90 0.54 -1.38 -9.90
C ILE A 90 -0.89 -1.08 -9.43
N ASP A 91 -1.79 -2.03 -9.69
CA ASP A 91 -3.19 -1.99 -9.29
C ASP A 91 -3.36 -2.12 -7.77
N GLU A 92 -2.57 -2.99 -7.15
CA GLU A 92 -2.57 -3.19 -5.70
C GLU A 92 -2.08 -1.93 -5.00
N VAL A 93 -0.98 -1.35 -5.51
CA VAL A 93 -0.44 -0.07 -5.01
C VAL A 93 -1.45 1.05 -5.17
N ALA A 94 -2.15 1.13 -6.30
CA ALA A 94 -3.18 2.14 -6.53
C ALA A 94 -4.33 2.03 -5.53
N VAL A 95 -4.79 0.80 -5.25
CA VAL A 95 -5.87 0.54 -4.28
C VAL A 95 -5.43 0.89 -2.85
N GLU A 96 -4.19 0.57 -2.48
CA GLU A 96 -3.62 0.84 -1.15
C GLU A 96 -3.41 2.34 -0.93
N THR A 97 -2.75 3.01 -1.87
CA THR A 97 -2.34 4.42 -1.73
C THR A 97 -3.46 5.40 -2.08
N LYS A 98 -4.53 4.94 -2.74
CA LYS A 98 -5.58 5.78 -3.35
C LYS A 98 -5.04 6.74 -4.42
N ILE A 99 -3.88 6.43 -4.98
CA ILE A 99 -3.29 7.16 -6.10
C ILE A 99 -3.76 6.48 -7.39
N GLY A 100 -4.25 7.27 -8.36
CA GLY A 100 -4.67 6.72 -9.65
C GLY A 100 -3.50 6.04 -10.38
N LYS A 101 -3.77 4.88 -11.02
CA LYS A 101 -2.77 4.07 -11.74
C LYS A 101 -1.93 4.90 -12.72
N HIS A 102 -2.57 5.79 -13.48
CA HIS A 102 -1.89 6.68 -14.42
C HIS A 102 -0.80 7.52 -13.74
N ASN A 103 -1.03 8.02 -12.51
CA ASN A 103 -0.05 8.82 -11.79
C ASN A 103 1.12 7.97 -11.30
N LEU A 104 0.84 6.75 -10.83
CA LEU A 104 1.89 5.80 -10.44
C LEU A 104 2.77 5.41 -11.63
N GLN A 105 2.16 5.18 -12.80
CA GLN A 105 2.88 4.92 -14.05
C GLN A 105 3.74 6.11 -14.46
N ALA A 106 3.19 7.32 -14.46
CA ALA A 106 3.93 8.54 -14.77
C ALA A 106 5.12 8.76 -13.80
N ILE A 107 4.97 8.35 -12.54
CA ILE A 107 6.07 8.37 -11.55
C ILE A 107 7.14 7.32 -11.90
N GLU A 108 6.76 6.09 -12.23
CA GLU A 108 7.73 5.05 -12.61
C GLU A 108 8.47 5.34 -13.91
N GLU A 109 7.79 5.96 -14.87
CA GLU A 109 8.32 6.31 -16.19
C GLU A 109 9.06 7.67 -16.17
N GLU A 110 8.92 8.43 -15.09
CA GLU A 110 9.35 9.83 -14.97
C GLU A 110 8.89 10.70 -16.15
N ASP A 111 7.67 10.45 -16.67
CA ASP A 111 7.09 11.26 -17.74
C ASP A 111 6.69 12.63 -17.19
N VAL A 112 7.63 13.57 -17.30
CA VAL A 112 7.50 14.96 -16.83
C VAL A 112 6.23 15.64 -17.31
N LYS A 113 5.69 15.27 -18.48
CA LYS A 113 4.46 15.87 -19.02
C LYS A 113 3.20 15.27 -18.40
N ALA A 114 3.23 14.00 -18.02
CA ALA A 114 2.12 13.29 -17.41
C ALA A 114 2.18 13.30 -15.87
N LEU A 115 3.28 13.76 -15.27
CA LEU A 115 3.40 13.87 -13.83
C LEU A 115 2.34 14.84 -13.24
N PRO A 116 1.77 14.49 -12.08
CA PRO A 116 0.85 15.37 -11.38
C PRO A 116 1.51 16.69 -10.97
N ALA A 117 0.69 17.71 -10.67
CA ALA A 117 1.19 19.00 -10.20
C ALA A 117 2.03 18.84 -8.90
N PRO A 118 3.02 19.74 -8.66
CA PRO A 118 3.98 19.59 -7.56
C PRO A 118 3.33 19.44 -6.17
N VAL A 119 2.20 20.11 -5.96
CA VAL A 119 1.42 20.05 -4.72
C VAL A 119 0.93 18.64 -4.40
N TYR A 120 0.61 17.84 -5.43
CA TYR A 120 0.15 16.46 -5.30
C TYR A 120 1.30 15.46 -5.38
N LEU A 121 2.26 15.69 -6.30
CA LEU A 121 3.37 14.77 -6.54
C LEU A 121 4.13 14.44 -5.25
N LYS A 122 4.41 15.45 -4.42
CA LYS A 122 5.08 15.25 -3.13
C LYS A 122 4.29 14.33 -2.18
N GLY A 123 2.97 14.46 -2.17
CA GLY A 123 2.10 13.58 -1.38
C GLY A 123 2.08 12.16 -1.94
N PHE A 124 2.01 12.02 -3.25
CA PHE A 124 2.00 10.73 -3.94
C PHE A 124 3.30 9.97 -3.74
N LEU A 125 4.46 10.63 -3.85
CA LEU A 125 5.76 10.01 -3.59
C LEU A 125 5.88 9.48 -2.16
N ARG A 126 5.39 10.24 -1.15
CA ARG A 126 5.37 9.75 0.23
C ARG A 126 4.45 8.54 0.42
N GLY A 127 3.25 8.60 -0.16
CA GLY A 127 2.30 7.49 -0.11
C GLY A 127 2.87 6.24 -0.79
N TYR A 128 3.52 6.42 -1.94
CA TYR A 128 4.11 5.32 -2.68
C TYR A 128 5.33 4.73 -1.97
N ALA A 129 6.26 5.57 -1.50
CA ALA A 129 7.40 5.14 -0.70
C ALA A 129 6.96 4.36 0.54
N ARG A 130 5.91 4.81 1.22
CA ARG A 130 5.31 4.09 2.35
C ARG A 130 4.78 2.71 1.95
N ALA A 131 4.07 2.60 0.83
CA ALA A 131 3.55 1.31 0.33
C ALA A 131 4.68 0.33 -0.04
N LEU A 132 5.81 0.85 -0.52
CA LEU A 132 7.01 0.05 -0.81
C LEU A 132 7.89 -0.24 0.40
N GLY A 133 7.58 0.29 1.59
CA GLY A 133 8.43 0.15 2.79
C GLY A 133 9.75 0.91 2.69
N LEU A 134 9.78 2.05 2.00
CA LEU A 134 10.97 2.89 1.83
C LEU A 134 10.94 4.13 2.74
N ASP A 135 12.10 4.77 2.92
CA ASP A 135 12.16 6.07 3.59
C ASP A 135 11.48 7.15 2.74
N GLN A 136 10.36 7.66 3.24
CA GLN A 136 9.53 8.61 2.50
C GLN A 136 10.25 9.91 2.19
N LYS A 137 11.09 10.41 3.11
CA LYS A 137 11.77 11.69 2.96
C LYS A 137 12.87 11.56 1.91
N GLN A 138 13.69 10.52 2.02
CA GLN A 138 14.80 10.25 1.11
C GLN A 138 14.29 10.06 -0.32
N VAL A 139 13.28 9.20 -0.52
CA VAL A 139 12.68 8.95 -1.84
C VAL A 139 12.14 10.24 -2.44
N THR A 140 11.38 11.01 -1.65
CA THR A 140 10.74 12.24 -2.15
C THR A 140 11.79 13.29 -2.54
N ASP A 141 12.80 13.51 -1.71
CA ASP A 141 13.80 14.56 -1.92
C ASP A 141 14.69 14.24 -3.14
N GLU A 142 15.18 12.99 -3.26
CA GLU A 142 16.03 12.56 -4.37
C GLU A 142 15.27 12.50 -5.70
N TYR A 143 14.05 11.93 -5.70
CA TYR A 143 13.23 11.86 -6.91
C TYR A 143 12.92 13.26 -7.47
N LEU A 144 12.51 14.19 -6.59
CA LEU A 144 12.23 15.56 -7.00
C LEU A 144 13.48 16.27 -7.53
N ALA A 145 14.64 16.03 -6.92
CA ALA A 145 15.91 16.58 -7.42
C ALA A 145 16.23 16.08 -8.83
N GLY A 146 16.02 14.79 -9.11
CA GLY A 146 16.24 14.18 -10.42
C GLY A 146 15.33 14.76 -11.51
N ILE A 147 14.02 14.84 -11.27
CA ILE A 147 13.07 15.32 -12.28
C ILE A 147 13.13 16.84 -12.53
N MET A 148 13.59 17.63 -11.55
CA MET A 148 13.81 19.07 -11.75
C MET A 148 14.86 19.32 -12.83
N GLY A 149 15.90 18.47 -12.89
CA GLY A 149 16.89 18.51 -13.99
C GLY A 149 16.31 18.12 -15.35
N LYS A 150 15.17 17.43 -15.38
CA LYS A 150 14.46 16.98 -16.59
C LYS A 150 13.37 17.96 -17.06
N GLY A 151 13.27 19.14 -16.45
CA GLY A 151 12.34 20.20 -16.88
C GLY A 151 10.99 20.21 -16.16
N TYR A 152 10.85 19.47 -15.05
CA TYR A 152 9.65 19.53 -14.21
C TYR A 152 9.57 20.88 -13.46
N LYS A 153 8.47 21.60 -13.64
CA LYS A 153 8.29 22.97 -13.10
C LYS A 153 7.70 22.97 -11.69
N ARG A 154 8.13 23.94 -10.87
CA ARG A 154 7.54 24.26 -9.57
C ARG A 154 6.47 25.35 -9.75
N GLU A 155 5.31 25.02 -10.31
CA GLU A 155 4.15 25.94 -10.34
C GLU A 155 2.95 25.33 -9.60
#